data_AF-A0A2M9T9L4-F1
#
_entry.id   AF-A0A2M9T9L4-F1
#
_cell.length_a   1.000
_cell.length_b   1.000
_cell.length_c   1.000
_cell.angle_alpha   90.00
_cell.angle_beta   90.00
_cell.angle_gamma   90.00
#
_symmetry.space_group_name_H-M   'P 1'
#
loop_
_entity.id
_entity.type
_entity.pdbx_description
1 polymer ?
#
loop_
_entity_poly.entity_id
_entity_poly.type
_entity_poly.pdbx_seq_one_letter_code
_entity_poly.pdbx_strand_id
1 'polypeptide(L)'
;MKRKELTSIEREALLTTLAAQLVREEISSGQVLRQLRREVLGMSQTQYADLVGISRRSLSDLEADKASPTVALLNQVFRPLGLQVGLLPRNRELRERLLSANATRD
;
A
#
# COMPACT_ATOMS: atom_id res chain seq x y z
N MET A 1 -24.57 4.44 -2.91
CA MET A 1 -24.33 3.16 -3.63
C MET A 1 -23.73 2.17 -2.65
N LYS A 2 -24.28 0.95 -2.53
CA LYS A 2 -23.70 -0.10 -1.67
C LYS A 2 -22.31 -0.46 -2.20
N ARG A 3 -21.30 -0.38 -1.34
CA ARG A 3 -19.91 -0.69 -1.72
C ARG A 3 -19.82 -2.19 -2.00
N LYS A 4 -19.32 -2.58 -3.18
CA LYS A 4 -19.08 -3.99 -3.51
C LYS A 4 -18.02 -4.52 -2.53
N GLU A 5 -18.37 -5.53 -1.75
CA GLU A 5 -17.38 -6.25 -0.93
C GLU A 5 -16.51 -7.07 -1.87
N LEU A 6 -15.20 -6.81 -1.88
CA LEU A 6 -14.27 -7.63 -2.65
C LEU A 6 -14.27 -9.06 -2.09
N THR A 7 -14.16 -10.04 -2.97
CA THR A 7 -13.82 -11.42 -2.59
C THR A 7 -12.35 -11.49 -2.15
N SER A 8 -11.95 -12.59 -1.51
CA SER A 8 -10.53 -12.79 -1.13
C SER A 8 -9.60 -12.78 -2.35
N ILE A 9 -10.05 -13.35 -3.48
CA ILE A 9 -9.31 -13.35 -4.76
C ILE A 9 -9.16 -11.92 -5.31
N GLU A 10 -10.24 -11.14 -5.33
CA GLU A 10 -10.19 -9.74 -5.80
C GLU A 10 -9.30 -8.88 -4.90
N ARG A 11 -9.26 -9.14 -3.58
CA ARG A 11 -8.36 -8.45 -2.65
C ARG A 11 -6.89 -8.76 -2.92
N GLU A 12 -6.56 -10.04 -3.12
CA GLU A 12 -5.20 -10.49 -3.42
C GLU A 12 -4.70 -9.94 -4.75
N ALA A 13 -5.56 -9.95 -5.77
CA ALA A 13 -5.26 -9.35 -7.07
C ALA A 13 -4.98 -7.84 -6.93
N LEU A 14 -5.82 -7.10 -6.20
CA LEU A 14 -5.64 -5.67 -5.97
C LEU A 14 -4.32 -5.38 -5.22
N LEU A 15 -4.02 -6.14 -4.16
CA LEU A 15 -2.76 -6.00 -3.41
C LEU A 15 -1.55 -6.22 -4.31
N THR A 16 -1.58 -7.27 -5.13
CA THR A 16 -0.49 -7.60 -6.07
C THR A 16 -0.30 -6.50 -7.10
N THR A 17 -1.39 -5.98 -7.68
CA THR A 17 -1.32 -4.86 -8.62
C THR A 17 -0.71 -3.62 -7.98
N LEU A 18 -1.20 -3.21 -6.81
CA LEU A 18 -0.70 -1.99 -6.15
C LEU A 18 0.76 -2.13 -5.69
N ALA A 19 1.16 -3.31 -5.22
CA ALA A 19 2.55 -3.57 -4.87
C ALA A 19 3.47 -3.49 -6.09
N ALA A 20 3.07 -4.04 -7.23
CA ALA A 20 3.84 -3.95 -8.48
C ALA A 20 3.99 -2.49 -8.94
N GLN A 21 2.89 -1.70 -8.93
CA GLN A 21 2.92 -0.27 -9.28
C GLN A 21 3.81 0.54 -8.33
N LEU A 22 3.77 0.24 -7.02
CA LEU A 22 4.64 0.89 -6.03
C LEU A 22 6.12 0.59 -6.28
N VAL A 23 6.47 -0.68 -6.53
CA VAL A 23 7.86 -1.07 -6.83
C VAL A 23 8.35 -0.38 -8.10
N ARG A 24 7.49 -0.26 -9.12
CA ARG A 24 7.76 0.46 -10.38
C ARG A 24 7.79 1.98 -10.25
N GLU A 25 7.53 2.53 -9.06
CA GLU A 25 7.44 3.96 -8.77
C GLU A 25 6.35 4.68 -9.58
N GLU A 26 5.30 3.95 -9.98
CA GLU A 26 4.16 4.51 -10.73
C GLU A 26 3.14 5.20 -9.81
N ILE A 27 3.06 4.73 -8.56
CA ILE A 27 2.23 5.29 -7.51
C ILE A 27 3.03 5.41 -6.21
N SER A 28 2.64 6.35 -5.37
CA SER A 28 3.25 6.57 -4.06
C SER A 28 2.72 5.58 -3.01
N SER A 29 3.47 5.44 -1.91
CA SER A 29 2.99 4.71 -0.73
C SER A 29 1.71 5.32 -0.14
N GLY A 30 1.54 6.65 -0.20
CA GLY A 30 0.31 7.32 0.25
C GLY A 30 -0.90 6.95 -0.60
N GLN A 31 -0.73 6.88 -1.92
CA GLN A 31 -1.77 6.44 -2.85
C GLN A 31 -2.16 4.98 -2.62
N VAL A 32 -1.19 4.08 -2.44
CA VAL A 32 -1.43 2.67 -2.10
C VAL A 32 -2.24 2.55 -0.80
N LEU A 33 -1.82 3.25 0.26
CA LEU A 33 -2.51 3.20 1.54
C LEU A 33 -3.97 3.67 1.42
N ARG A 34 -4.19 4.78 0.72
CA ARG A 34 -5.53 5.33 0.48
C ARG A 34 -6.42 4.33 -0.27
N GLN A 35 -5.88 3.68 -1.29
CA GLN A 35 -6.63 2.74 -2.10
C GLN A 35 -7.00 1.49 -1.31
N LEU A 36 -6.03 0.87 -0.64
CA LEU A 36 -6.27 -0.30 0.21
C LEU A 36 -7.25 0.01 1.35
N ARG A 37 -7.09 1.15 2.03
CA ARG A 37 -8.03 1.56 3.08
C ARG A 37 -9.47 1.65 2.57
N ARG A 38 -9.69 2.17 1.37
CA ARG A 38 -11.05 2.39 0.81
C ARG A 38 -11.65 1.16 0.16
N GLU A 39 -10.85 0.45 -0.63
CA GLU A 39 -11.32 -0.63 -1.50
C GLU A 39 -11.30 -1.98 -0.78
N VAL A 40 -10.29 -2.22 0.07
CA VAL A 40 -10.14 -3.47 0.81
C VAL A 40 -10.85 -3.40 2.16
N LEU A 41 -10.50 -2.42 2.98
CA LEU A 41 -11.02 -2.32 4.36
C LEU A 41 -12.30 -1.52 4.44
N GLY A 42 -12.49 -0.58 3.52
CA GLY A 42 -13.68 0.24 3.53
C GLY A 42 -13.79 1.28 4.61
N MET A 43 -12.66 1.66 5.19
CA MET A 43 -12.62 2.54 6.34
C MET A 43 -12.53 4.00 5.87
N SER A 44 -13.17 4.90 6.62
CA SER A 44 -12.85 6.32 6.58
C SER A 44 -11.41 6.57 7.08
N GLN A 45 -10.86 7.76 6.84
CA GLN A 45 -9.56 8.13 7.39
C GLN A 45 -9.56 8.08 8.92
N THR A 46 -10.64 8.53 9.57
CA THR A 46 -10.74 8.50 11.04
C THR A 46 -10.66 7.07 11.56
N GLN A 47 -11.51 6.17 11.04
CA GLN A 47 -11.54 4.76 11.46
C GLN A 47 -10.18 4.07 11.29
N TYR A 48 -9.49 4.33 10.18
CA TYR A 48 -8.18 3.73 9.94
C TYR A 48 -7.08 4.34 10.81
N ALA A 49 -7.11 5.66 11.00
CA ALA A 49 -6.15 6.36 11.87
C ALA A 49 -6.26 5.86 13.32
N ASP A 50 -7.49 5.65 13.81
CA ASP A 50 -7.75 5.06 15.12
C ASP A 50 -7.22 3.61 15.19
N LEU A 51 -7.46 2.80 14.15
CA LEU A 51 -6.97 1.42 14.05
C LEU A 51 -5.44 1.33 14.14
N VAL A 52 -4.72 2.21 13.44
CA VAL A 52 -3.26 2.19 13.40
C VAL A 52 -2.62 3.06 14.50
N GLY A 53 -3.40 3.79 15.29
CA GLY A 53 -2.91 4.62 16.39
C GLY A 53 -2.17 5.89 15.95
N ILE A 54 -2.68 6.59 14.94
CA ILE A 54 -2.15 7.91 14.51
C ILE A 54 -3.26 8.95 14.43
N SER A 55 -2.92 10.23 14.30
CA SER A 55 -3.94 11.26 14.07
C SER A 55 -4.54 11.14 12.65
N ARG A 56 -5.84 11.42 12.52
CA ARG A 56 -6.50 11.52 11.20
C ARG A 56 -5.77 12.49 10.27
N ARG A 57 -5.22 13.59 10.81
CA ARG A 57 -4.42 14.55 10.03
C ARG A 57 -3.16 13.91 9.48
N SER A 58 -2.41 13.20 10.32
CA SER A 58 -1.20 12.47 9.91
C SER A 58 -1.49 11.45 8.81
N LEU A 59 -2.59 10.69 8.93
CA LEU A 59 -3.02 9.78 7.88
C LEU A 59 -3.35 10.53 6.59
N SER A 60 -4.09 11.64 6.68
CA SER A 60 -4.47 12.44 5.51
C SER A 60 -3.26 13.09 4.81
N ASP A 61 -2.28 13.57 5.56
CA ASP A 61 -1.06 14.17 5.00
C ASP A 61 -0.20 13.08 4.35
N LEU A 62 -0.13 11.89 4.95
CA LEU A 62 0.55 10.73 4.37
C LEU A 62 -0.13 10.27 3.06
N GLU A 63 -1.46 10.13 3.04
CA GLU A 63 -2.21 9.72 1.84
C GLU A 63 -2.20 10.76 0.70
N ALA A 64 -1.88 12.01 1.02
CA ALA A 64 -1.77 13.10 0.06
C ALA A 64 -0.31 13.39 -0.33
N ASP A 65 0.65 12.54 0.09
CA ASP A 65 2.09 12.70 -0.15
C ASP A 65 2.65 14.06 0.32
N LYS A 66 2.03 14.63 1.37
CA LYS A 66 2.44 15.91 1.98
C LYS A 66 3.43 15.75 3.13
N ALA A 67 3.71 14.50 3.53
CA ALA A 67 4.63 14.18 4.60
C ALA A 67 5.75 13.27 4.09
N SER A 68 6.93 13.35 4.72
CA SER A 68 8.00 12.37 4.58
C SER A 68 7.96 11.43 5.78
N PRO A 69 7.17 10.34 5.74
CA PRO A 69 7.00 9.45 6.88
C PRO A 69 8.30 8.68 7.18
N THR A 70 8.53 8.39 8.46
CA THR A 70 9.61 7.48 8.85
C THR A 70 9.28 6.05 8.41
N VAL A 71 10.29 5.21 8.25
CA VAL A 71 10.10 3.77 7.98
C VAL A 71 9.26 3.11 9.08
N ALA A 72 9.43 3.53 10.34
CA ALA A 72 8.63 3.05 11.46
C ALA A 72 7.14 3.40 11.29
N LEU A 73 6.82 4.63 10.91
CA LEU A 73 5.44 5.04 10.63
C LEU A 73 4.85 4.27 9.45
N LEU A 74 5.62 4.10 8.37
CA LEU A 74 5.16 3.29 7.23
C LEU A 74 4.85 1.85 7.65
N ASN A 75 5.75 1.19 8.38
CA ASN A 75 5.50 -0.16 8.89
C ASN A 75 4.27 -0.22 9.81
N GLN A 76 4.06 0.79 10.66
CA GLN A 76 2.87 0.88 11.51
C GLN A 76 1.58 0.98 10.68
N VAL A 77 1.52 1.86 9.69
CA VAL A 77 0.29 2.06 8.90
C VAL A 77 0.03 0.93 7.90
N PHE A 78 1.04 0.17 7.49
CA PHE A 78 0.89 -0.94 6.56
C PHE A 78 0.70 -2.30 7.23
N ARG A 79 0.98 -2.42 8.53
CA ARG A 79 0.84 -3.67 9.30
C ARG A 79 -0.55 -4.32 9.20
N PRO A 80 -1.69 -3.61 9.34
CA PRO A 80 -3.01 -4.23 9.21
C PRO A 80 -3.32 -4.76 7.80
N LEU A 81 -2.58 -4.31 6.80
CA LEU A 81 -2.71 -4.71 5.40
C LEU A 81 -1.77 -5.85 5.03
N GLY A 82 -1.00 -6.37 5.98
CA GLY A 82 -0.01 -7.43 5.73
C GLY A 82 1.21 -6.95 4.94
N LEU A 83 1.45 -5.64 4.89
CA LEU A 83 2.54 -5.03 4.12
C LEU A 83 3.63 -4.50 5.07
N GLN A 84 4.87 -4.50 4.59
CA GLN A 84 6.04 -3.95 5.27
C GLN A 84 6.95 -3.22 4.27
N VAL A 85 7.71 -2.25 4.75
CA VAL A 85 8.70 -1.51 3.94
C VAL A 85 9.97 -2.34 3.78
N GLY A 86 10.53 -2.34 2.57
CA GLY A 86 11.78 -3.04 2.24
C GLY A 86 12.70 -2.24 1.32
N LEU A 87 13.91 -2.74 1.13
CA LEU A 87 14.90 -2.15 0.21
C LEU A 87 14.67 -2.69 -1.21
N LEU A 88 14.80 -1.81 -2.20
CA LEU A 88 14.73 -2.14 -3.62
C LEU A 88 15.95 -1.58 -4.36
N PRO A 89 16.38 -2.21 -5.46
CA PRO A 89 17.42 -1.66 -6.32
C PRO A 89 17.03 -0.29 -6.87
N ARG A 90 17.94 0.68 -6.76
CA ARG A 90 17.78 1.97 -7.44
C ARG A 90 17.83 1.84 -8.96
N ASN A 91 18.61 0.90 -9.48
CA ASN A 91 18.68 0.60 -10.90
C ASN A 91 17.34 0.02 -11.37
N ARG A 92 16.67 0.73 -12.30
CA ARG A 92 15.36 0.35 -12.82
C ARG A 92 15.36 -1.03 -13.48
N GLU A 93 16.36 -1.32 -14.32
CA GLU A 93 16.47 -2.62 -15.00
C GLU A 93 16.62 -3.77 -14.00
N LEU A 94 17.45 -3.61 -12.97
CA LEU A 94 17.60 -4.60 -11.91
C LEU A 94 16.30 -4.80 -11.12
N ARG A 95 15.55 -3.70 -10.89
CA ARG A 95 14.25 -3.76 -10.22
C ARG A 95 13.20 -4.50 -11.06
N GLU A 96 13.16 -4.24 -12.37
CA GLU A 96 12.30 -4.96 -13.31
C GLU A 96 12.64 -6.46 -13.35
N ARG A 97 13.92 -6.81 -13.34
CA ARG A 97 14.37 -8.20 -13.25
C ARG A 97 13.95 -8.88 -11.96
N LEU A 98 13.92 -8.20 -10.82
CA LEU A 98 13.40 -8.78 -9.57
C LEU A 98 11.91 -9.11 -9.65
N LEU A 99 11.13 -8.27 -10.33
CA LEU A 99 9.70 -8.50 -10.53
C LEU A 99 9.41 -9.67 -11.49
N SER A 100 10.25 -9.86 -12.51
CA SER A 100 10.08 -10.93 -13.50
C SER A 100 10.74 -12.26 -13.12
N ALA A 101 11.80 -12.26 -12.31
CA ALA A 101 12.55 -13.47 -11.93
C ALA A 101 11.74 -14.49 -11.12
N ASN A 102 10.60 -14.09 -10.54
CA ASN A 102 9.73 -14.97 -9.77
C ASN A 102 8.44 -15.37 -10.52
N ALA A 103 8.28 -14.98 -11.79
CA ALA A 103 7.11 -15.34 -12.61
C ALA A 103 7.25 -16.72 -13.30
N THR A 104 8.36 -17.44 -13.12
CA THR A 104 8.65 -18.72 -13.80
C THR A 104 8.78 -19.90 -12.83
N ARG A 105 7.84 -20.02 -11.88
CA ARG A 105 7.66 -21.27 -11.13
C ARG A 105 6.22 -21.74 -11.31
N ASP A 106 5.92 -22.14 -12.54
CA ASP A 106 4.87 -23.12 -12.83
C ASP A 106 5.50 -24.52 -12.83
#